data_AF-A0A350BN20-F1
#
_entry.id   AF-A0A350BN20-F1
#
_cell.length_a   1.000
_cell.length_b   1.000
_cell.length_c   1.000
_cell.angle_alpha   90.00
_cell.angle_beta   90.00
_cell.angle_gamma   90.00
#
_symmetry.space_group_name_H-M   'P 1'
#
loop_
_entity.id
_entity.type
_entity.pdbx_description
1 polymer ?
#
loop_
_entity_poly.entity_id
_entity_poly.type
_entity_poly.pdbx_seq_one_letter_code
_entity_poly.pdbx_strand_id
1 'polypeptide(L)'
;MEAWGINDRLRALSGSLRIRVLSFDGRELETRETDVRMTSNSAAKLKSIDVARIAGFDPASSYIAAYLLVENEPESESRVYFAEPKHVRLPRFSIDSRFDRDHQGAYQLYLTSNTLVRGLRFRVEGEDTIFSDNCFDMDPGKRKTVTFVSLLDERSLRKRLRAASMSEGVITGNVRTDVGAL
;
A
#
# COMPACT_ATOMS: atom_id res chain seq x y z
N MET A 1 20.79 -0.72 -5.58
CA MET A 1 19.88 0.41 -5.28
C MET A 1 20.18 0.97 -3.89
N GLU A 2 19.64 2.13 -3.55
CA GLU A 2 19.89 2.81 -2.27
C GLU A 2 18.57 3.22 -1.61
N ALA A 3 18.50 3.07 -0.30
CA ALA A 3 17.44 3.65 0.52
C ALA A 3 17.96 4.94 1.16
N TRP A 4 17.24 6.03 0.93
CA TRP A 4 17.52 7.35 1.49
C TRP A 4 16.43 7.73 2.47
N GLY A 5 16.83 8.30 3.60
CA GLY A 5 15.93 8.93 4.55
C GLY A 5 15.98 10.43 4.38
N ILE A 6 14.82 11.08 4.45
CA ILE A 6 14.67 12.53 4.51
C ILE A 6 14.01 12.90 5.84
N ASN A 7 14.65 13.78 6.61
CA ASN A 7 14.12 14.28 7.88
C ASN A 7 14.07 15.80 7.85
N ASP A 8 12.89 16.35 7.54
CA ASP A 8 12.64 17.80 7.55
C ASP A 8 12.21 18.33 8.93
N ARG A 9 12.28 17.50 9.98
CA ARG A 9 11.99 17.93 11.35
C ARG A 9 13.17 18.72 11.90
N LEU A 10 12.86 19.69 12.76
CA LEU A 10 13.85 20.44 13.54
C LEU A 10 14.53 19.60 14.65
N ARG A 11 14.12 18.34 14.83
CA ARG A 11 14.69 17.39 15.79
C ARG A 11 15.27 16.16 15.09
N ALA A 12 16.26 15.55 15.72
CA ALA A 12 16.77 14.25 15.30
C ALA A 12 15.69 13.17 15.43
N LEU A 13 15.83 12.12 14.61
CA LEU A 13 14.96 10.95 14.58
C LEU A 13 15.83 9.70 14.76
N SER A 14 15.36 8.79 15.61
CA SER A 14 15.94 7.46 15.78
C SER A 14 14.84 6.44 15.56
N GLY A 15 15.16 5.34 14.88
CA GLY A 15 14.20 4.31 14.53
C GLY A 15 14.86 3.12 13.86
N SER A 16 14.07 2.26 13.23
CA SER A 16 14.57 1.16 12.40
C SER A 16 14.04 1.26 10.98
N LEU A 17 14.91 0.97 10.00
CA LEU A 17 14.52 0.81 8.61
C LEU A 17 14.31 -0.69 8.34
N ARG A 18 13.06 -1.09 8.12
CA ARG A 18 12.70 -2.44 7.69
C ARG A 18 12.48 -2.47 6.19
N ILE A 19 13.29 -3.24 5.48
CA ILE A 19 13.19 -3.47 4.03
C ILE A 19 12.79 -4.92 3.81
N ARG A 20 11.67 -5.11 3.11
CA ARG A 20 11.17 -6.43 2.70
C ARG A 20 11.23 -6.52 1.19
N VAL A 21 11.79 -7.61 0.67
CA VAL A 21 11.73 -7.98 -0.74
C VAL A 21 10.69 -9.08 -0.88
N LEU A 22 9.64 -8.81 -1.64
CA LEU A 22 8.44 -9.63 -1.73
C LEU A 22 8.16 -9.93 -3.19
N SER A 23 7.64 -11.12 -3.50
CA SER A 23 6.97 -11.35 -4.76
C SER A 23 5.52 -10.84 -4.72
N PHE A 24 4.94 -10.56 -5.89
CA PHE A 24 3.58 -10.03 -5.98
C PHE A 24 2.50 -11.00 -5.47
N ASP A 25 2.79 -12.29 -5.39
CA ASP A 25 1.91 -13.32 -4.84
C ASP A 25 1.99 -13.44 -3.30
N GLY A 26 2.83 -12.63 -2.64
CA GLY A 26 2.93 -12.57 -1.18
C GLY A 26 4.04 -13.39 -0.55
N ARG A 27 4.85 -14.11 -1.33
CA ARG A 27 6.04 -14.76 -0.76
C ARG A 27 7.09 -13.71 -0.39
N GLU A 28 7.53 -13.76 0.86
CA GLU A 28 8.69 -12.99 1.33
C GLU A 28 9.98 -13.67 0.85
N LEU A 29 10.79 -12.94 0.09
CA LEU A 29 12.08 -13.41 -0.42
C LEU A 29 13.20 -13.10 0.56
N GLU A 30 13.16 -11.90 1.16
CA GLU A 30 14.13 -11.46 2.15
C GLU A 30 13.56 -10.31 3.00
N THR A 31 13.92 -10.27 4.28
CA THR A 31 13.69 -9.11 5.15
C THR A 31 14.99 -8.70 5.80
N ARG A 32 15.25 -7.40 5.84
CA ARG A 32 16.32 -6.80 6.64
C ARG A 32 15.76 -5.68 7.50
N GLU A 33 16.22 -5.62 8.73
CA GLU A 33 16.00 -4.50 9.62
C GLU A 33 17.35 -3.89 9.99
N THR A 34 17.43 -2.57 10.08
CA THR A 34 18.66 -1.86 10.44
C THR A 34 18.30 -0.63 11.24
N ASP A 35 18.92 -0.46 12.40
CA ASP A 35 18.75 0.76 13.20
C ASP A 35 19.29 1.96 12.44
N VAL A 36 18.54 3.06 12.46
CA VAL A 36 18.86 4.29 11.77
C VAL A 36 18.75 5.47 12.71
N ARG A 37 19.66 6.43 12.52
CA ARG A 37 19.62 7.73 13.19
C ARG A 37 19.82 8.82 12.16
N MET A 38 18.96 9.83 12.22
CA MET A 38 18.97 10.96 11.31
C MET A 38 19.02 12.25 12.12
N THR A 39 19.87 13.18 11.72
CA THR A 39 19.89 14.52 12.31
C THR A 39 18.69 15.33 11.81
N SER A 40 18.38 16.43 12.49
CA SER A 40 17.36 17.39 12.01
C SER A 40 17.72 17.96 10.64
N ASN A 41 16.70 18.32 9.85
CA ASN A 41 16.83 18.93 8.53
C ASN A 41 17.90 18.27 7.64
N SER A 42 17.84 16.95 7.45
CA SER A 42 18.88 16.19 6.76
C SER A 42 18.34 15.16 5.78
N ALA A 43 19.16 14.84 4.79
CA ALA A 43 19.01 13.69 3.91
C ALA A 43 20.23 12.77 4.10
N ALA A 44 19.99 11.48 4.32
CA ALA A 44 21.07 10.52 4.54
C ALA A 44 20.79 9.21 3.82
N LYS A 45 21.82 8.63 3.22
CA LYS A 45 21.79 7.26 2.72
C LYS A 45 21.73 6.30 3.92
N LEU A 46 20.65 5.55 4.03
CA LEU A 46 20.42 4.61 5.13
C LEU A 46 20.92 3.21 4.81
N LYS A 47 20.77 2.76 3.56
CA LYS A 47 21.15 1.40 3.16
C LYS A 47 21.47 1.29 1.67
N SER A 48 22.40 0.40 1.33
CA SER A 48 22.55 -0.14 -0.03
C SER A 48 21.94 -1.54 -0.10
N ILE A 49 21.19 -1.81 -1.16
CA ILE A 49 20.48 -3.07 -1.37
C ILE A 49 20.89 -3.62 -2.74
N ASP A 50 21.30 -4.88 -2.77
CA ASP A 50 21.60 -5.63 -3.99
C ASP A 50 20.58 -6.76 -4.16
N VAL A 51 19.44 -6.43 -4.78
CA VAL A 51 18.32 -7.37 -4.96
C VAL A 51 18.64 -8.50 -5.93
N ALA A 52 19.62 -8.32 -6.82
CA ALA A 52 19.97 -9.32 -7.83
C ALA A 52 20.58 -10.59 -7.20
N ARG A 53 21.08 -10.50 -5.96
CA ARG A 53 21.62 -11.64 -5.21
C ARG A 53 20.58 -12.40 -4.40
N ILE A 54 19.35 -11.90 -4.33
CA ILE A 54 18.28 -12.50 -3.52
C ILE A 54 17.69 -13.68 -4.28
N ALA A 55 17.69 -14.85 -3.66
CA ALA A 55 17.17 -16.07 -4.26
C ALA A 55 15.67 -15.92 -4.59
N GLY A 56 15.29 -16.28 -5.81
CA GLY A 56 13.89 -16.19 -6.27
C GLY A 56 13.40 -14.77 -6.57
N PHE A 57 14.28 -13.77 -6.57
CA PHE A 57 13.98 -12.43 -7.07
C PHE A 57 13.74 -12.43 -8.57
N ASP A 58 12.67 -11.76 -8.99
CA ASP A 58 12.37 -11.51 -10.40
C ASP A 58 11.88 -10.06 -10.55
N PRO A 59 12.54 -9.20 -11.33
CA PRO A 59 12.18 -7.79 -11.44
C PRO A 59 10.75 -7.55 -11.99
N ALA A 60 10.20 -8.51 -12.74
CA ALA A 60 8.85 -8.42 -13.28
C ALA A 60 7.76 -8.91 -12.29
N SER A 61 8.12 -9.60 -11.21
CA SER A 61 7.16 -10.14 -10.23
C SER A 61 7.58 -9.98 -8.77
N SER A 62 8.51 -9.08 -8.49
CA SER A 62 8.99 -8.74 -7.16
C SER A 62 9.04 -7.24 -6.95
N TYR A 63 8.98 -6.81 -5.70
CA TYR A 63 9.10 -5.42 -5.27
C TYR A 63 9.75 -5.31 -3.90
N ILE A 64 10.14 -4.10 -3.56
CA ILE A 64 10.51 -3.73 -2.20
C ILE A 64 9.35 -3.03 -1.52
N ALA A 65 9.08 -3.40 -0.27
CA ALA A 65 8.34 -2.60 0.68
C ALA A 65 9.31 -2.16 1.80
N ALA A 66 9.58 -0.87 1.89
CA ALA A 66 10.42 -0.27 2.91
C ALA A 66 9.55 0.49 3.92
N TYR A 67 9.83 0.30 5.21
CA TYR A 67 9.15 0.97 6.31
C TYR A 67 10.20 1.61 7.21
N LEU A 68 10.07 2.91 7.44
CA LEU A 68 10.76 3.59 8.53
C LEU A 68 9.87 3.48 9.76
N LEU A 69 10.38 2.84 10.80
CA LEU A 69 9.69 2.61 12.07
C LEU A 69 10.28 3.55 13.12
N VAL A 70 9.43 4.30 13.81
CA VAL A 70 9.80 5.12 14.98
C VAL A 70 8.96 4.62 16.15
N GLU A 71 9.60 4.30 17.27
CA GLU A 71 8.91 3.69 18.43
C GLU A 71 8.15 2.40 18.05
N ASN A 72 8.68 1.64 17.07
CA ASN A 72 8.08 0.44 16.46
C ASN A 72 6.81 0.66 15.63
N GLU A 73 6.40 1.91 15.42
CA GLU A 73 5.26 2.27 14.57
C GLU A 73 5.70 2.77 13.19
N PRO A 74 4.99 2.44 12.11
CA PRO A 74 5.28 2.97 10.77
C PRO A 74 5.16 4.49 10.73
N GLU A 75 6.30 5.17 10.58
CA GLU A 75 6.38 6.62 10.37
C GLU A 75 6.31 6.94 8.87
N SER A 76 6.91 6.10 8.02
CA SER A 76 6.87 6.26 6.56
C SER A 76 6.99 4.91 5.87
N GLU A 77 6.39 4.80 4.68
CA GLU A 77 6.48 3.62 3.83
C GLU A 77 6.77 4.00 2.37
N SER A 78 7.50 3.14 1.67
CA SER A 78 7.82 3.30 0.26
C SER A 78 7.85 1.96 -0.46
N ARG A 79 7.45 1.95 -1.73
CA ARG A 79 7.52 0.77 -2.59
C ARG A 79 8.37 1.05 -3.82
N VAL A 80 9.17 0.05 -4.22
CA VAL A 80 9.97 0.10 -5.45
C VAL A 80 9.66 -1.10 -6.32
N TYR A 81 9.33 -0.81 -7.57
CA TYR A 81 9.09 -1.79 -8.64
C TYR A 81 10.25 -1.76 -9.62
N PHE A 82 10.62 -2.92 -10.15
CA PHE A 82 11.87 -3.09 -10.90
C PHE A 82 11.70 -3.22 -12.42
N ALA A 83 10.46 -3.27 -12.90
CA ALA A 83 10.13 -3.27 -14.31
C ALA A 83 9.20 -2.10 -14.65
N GLU A 84 9.20 -1.67 -15.91
CA GLU A 84 8.25 -0.68 -16.41
C GLU A 84 6.81 -1.16 -16.17
N PRO A 85 5.83 -0.25 -15.98
CA PRO A 85 4.43 -0.63 -15.72
C PRO A 85 3.81 -1.64 -16.70
N LYS A 86 4.20 -1.62 -17.98
CA LYS A 86 3.74 -2.58 -19.00
C LYS A 86 4.45 -3.95 -18.96
N HIS A 87 5.53 -4.06 -18.20
CA HIS A 87 6.38 -5.25 -18.09
C HIS A 87 6.31 -5.91 -16.71
N VAL A 88 5.69 -5.27 -15.72
CA VAL A 88 5.34 -5.93 -14.46
C VAL A 88 4.22 -6.95 -14.69
N ARG A 89 4.36 -8.13 -14.10
CA ARG A 89 3.36 -9.21 -14.14
C ARG A 89 2.50 -9.15 -12.89
N LEU A 90 1.73 -8.07 -12.76
CA LEU A 90 0.80 -7.90 -11.64
C LEU A 90 -0.21 -9.06 -11.65
N PRO A 91 -0.42 -9.76 -10.53
CA PRO A 91 -1.38 -10.83 -10.46
C PRO A 91 -2.80 -10.26 -10.54
N ARG A 92 -3.73 -11.12 -10.97
CA ARG A 92 -5.14 -10.84 -10.79
C ARG A 92 -5.44 -10.83 -9.30
N PHE A 93 -5.94 -9.72 -8.78
CA PHE A 93 -6.16 -9.60 -7.33
C PHE A 93 -7.55 -10.10 -6.92
N SER A 94 -7.65 -10.49 -5.64
CA SER A 94 -8.92 -10.67 -4.94
C SER A 94 -8.82 -9.94 -3.61
N ILE A 95 -9.62 -8.89 -3.42
CA ILE A 95 -9.69 -8.16 -2.15
C ILE A 95 -10.94 -8.60 -1.40
N ASP A 96 -10.76 -9.07 -0.17
CA ASP A 96 -11.84 -9.16 0.79
C ASP A 96 -12.14 -7.77 1.37
N SER A 97 -13.42 -7.36 1.33
CA SER A 97 -13.84 -6.05 1.80
C SER A 97 -15.03 -6.11 2.76
N ARG A 98 -14.97 -5.28 3.81
CA ARG A 98 -16.04 -5.13 4.79
C ARG A 98 -16.25 -3.67 5.18
N PHE A 99 -17.51 -3.27 5.31
CA PHE A 99 -17.91 -2.01 5.89
C PHE A 99 -18.15 -2.15 7.39
N ASP A 100 -17.85 -1.07 8.09
CA ASP A 100 -18.37 -0.76 9.40
C ASP A 100 -18.63 0.75 9.50
N ARG A 101 -19.17 1.18 10.63
CA ARG A 101 -19.22 2.59 11.02
C ARG A 101 -18.37 2.82 12.26
N ASP A 102 -17.66 3.94 12.28
CA ASP A 102 -17.04 4.40 13.51
C ASP A 102 -18.05 5.03 14.46
N HIS A 103 -17.59 5.39 15.66
CA HIS A 103 -18.42 6.02 16.69
C HIS A 103 -18.98 7.39 16.31
N GLN A 104 -18.41 8.04 15.28
CA GLN A 104 -18.83 9.34 14.77
C GLN A 104 -19.75 9.21 13.53
N GLY A 105 -20.01 7.97 13.09
CA GLY A 105 -20.90 7.66 11.98
C GLY A 105 -20.22 7.65 10.61
N ALA A 106 -18.91 7.85 10.51
CA ALA A 106 -18.18 7.72 9.25
C ALA A 106 -18.05 6.24 8.86
N TYR A 107 -17.97 5.97 7.55
CA TYR A 107 -17.78 4.62 7.04
C TYR A 107 -16.32 4.20 7.16
N GLN A 108 -16.10 2.97 7.60
CA GLN A 108 -14.80 2.31 7.60
C GLN A 108 -14.83 1.15 6.62
N LEU A 109 -13.95 1.18 5.62
CA LEU A 109 -13.76 0.12 4.65
C LEU A 109 -12.48 -0.64 4.99
N TYR A 110 -12.65 -1.86 5.48
CA TYR A 110 -11.57 -2.80 5.73
C TYR A 110 -11.29 -3.59 4.48
N LEU A 111 -10.02 -3.69 4.09
CA LEU A 111 -9.56 -4.31 2.86
C LEU A 111 -8.42 -5.26 3.19
N THR A 112 -8.43 -6.46 2.63
CA THR A 112 -7.30 -7.40 2.68
C THR A 112 -7.16 -8.14 1.37
N SER A 113 -5.93 -8.32 0.90
CA SER A 113 -5.62 -9.08 -0.32
C SER A 113 -4.48 -10.05 -0.04
N ASN A 114 -4.50 -11.21 -0.69
CA ASN A 114 -3.40 -12.18 -0.63
C ASN A 114 -2.31 -11.92 -1.68
N THR A 115 -2.56 -11.02 -2.61
CA THR A 115 -1.60 -10.57 -3.63
C THR A 115 -1.39 -9.07 -3.53
N LEU A 116 -0.33 -8.58 -4.15
CA LEU A 116 -0.12 -7.14 -4.33
C LEU A 116 -1.30 -6.58 -5.12
N VAL A 117 -1.85 -5.45 -4.65
CA VAL A 117 -2.77 -4.62 -5.41
C VAL A 117 -2.11 -3.26 -5.61
N ARG A 118 -1.85 -2.88 -6.86
CA ARG A 118 -1.14 -1.63 -7.16
C ARG A 118 -2.11 -0.53 -7.62
N GLY A 119 -1.97 0.66 -7.06
CA GLY A 119 -2.74 1.85 -7.44
C GLY A 119 -4.24 1.69 -7.17
N LEU A 120 -4.63 1.07 -6.05
CA LEU A 120 -6.03 0.91 -5.69
C LEU A 120 -6.65 2.29 -5.43
N ARG A 121 -7.68 2.59 -6.21
CA ARG A 121 -8.43 3.83 -6.19
C ARG A 121 -9.90 3.55 -5.90
N PHE A 122 -10.52 4.35 -5.05
CA PHE A 122 -11.96 4.37 -4.80
C PHE A 122 -12.62 5.64 -5.32
N ARG A 123 -13.89 5.52 -5.72
CA ARG A 123 -14.81 6.63 -6.00
C ARG A 123 -16.24 6.23 -5.65
N VAL A 124 -17.08 7.19 -5.27
CA VAL A 124 -18.53 6.98 -5.14
C VAL A 124 -19.22 7.62 -6.34
N GLU A 125 -20.00 6.85 -7.09
CA GLU A 125 -20.77 7.40 -8.21
C GLU A 125 -21.79 8.44 -7.74
N GLY A 126 -21.69 9.65 -8.27
CA GLY A 126 -22.62 10.75 -7.97
C GLY A 126 -22.36 11.46 -6.64
N GLU A 127 -21.21 11.25 -6.01
CA GLU A 127 -20.78 11.97 -4.80
C GLU A 127 -19.28 12.27 -4.88
N ASP A 128 -18.88 13.49 -4.51
CA ASP A 128 -17.47 13.85 -4.38
C ASP A 128 -16.98 13.48 -2.97
N THR A 129 -16.50 12.25 -2.82
CA THR A 129 -16.14 11.67 -1.53
C THR A 129 -14.65 11.80 -1.26
N ILE A 130 -14.31 12.39 -0.12
CA ILE A 130 -12.94 12.41 0.41
C ILE A 130 -12.70 11.14 1.22
N PHE A 131 -11.68 10.38 0.81
CA PHE A 131 -11.21 9.19 1.52
C PHE A 131 -9.96 9.54 2.34
N SER A 132 -9.79 8.90 3.50
CA SER A 132 -8.61 9.08 4.37
C SER A 132 -7.31 8.68 3.66
N ASP A 133 -7.40 7.74 2.72
CA ASP A 133 -6.31 7.34 1.84
C ASP A 133 -6.91 6.83 0.52
N ASN A 134 -6.29 7.15 -0.61
CA ASN A 134 -6.74 6.76 -1.94
C ASN A 134 -5.54 6.70 -2.89
N CYS A 135 -5.64 5.91 -3.97
CA CYS A 135 -4.55 5.70 -4.92
C CYS A 135 -3.29 5.08 -4.27
N PHE A 136 -3.48 4.05 -3.45
CA PHE A 136 -2.42 3.40 -2.70
C PHE A 136 -2.19 1.95 -3.15
N ASP A 137 -1.07 1.38 -2.72
CA ASP A 137 -0.77 -0.04 -2.92
C ASP A 137 -1.14 -0.85 -1.67
N MET A 138 -1.63 -2.07 -1.86
CA MET A 138 -1.85 -3.04 -0.78
C MET A 138 -0.82 -4.15 -0.82
N ASP A 139 -0.08 -4.29 0.26
CA ASP A 139 0.84 -5.41 0.45
C ASP A 139 0.06 -6.71 0.76
N PRO A 140 0.50 -7.87 0.24
CA PRO A 140 -0.08 -9.17 0.55
C PRO A 140 -0.22 -9.42 2.05
N GLY A 141 -1.39 -9.86 2.48
CA GLY A 141 -1.71 -10.21 3.86
C GLY A 141 -1.84 -9.02 4.82
N LYS A 142 -1.60 -7.78 4.36
CA LYS A 142 -1.76 -6.59 5.21
C LYS A 142 -3.17 -6.02 5.08
N ARG A 143 -3.82 -5.82 6.22
CA ARG A 143 -5.10 -5.13 6.29
C ARG A 143 -4.88 -3.63 6.08
N LYS A 144 -5.68 -3.03 5.20
CA LYS A 144 -5.81 -1.58 5.05
C LYS A 144 -7.20 -1.15 5.49
N THR A 145 -7.29 -0.01 6.17
CA THR A 145 -8.55 0.63 6.52
C THR A 145 -8.62 1.98 5.82
N VAL A 146 -9.72 2.23 5.12
CA VAL A 146 -10.01 3.52 4.50
C VAL A 146 -11.27 4.08 5.15
N THR A 147 -11.17 5.28 5.71
CA THR A 147 -12.30 5.98 6.33
C THR A 147 -12.83 7.05 5.38
N PHE A 148 -14.14 7.20 5.28
CA PHE A 148 -14.76 8.26 4.49
C PHE A 148 -16.17 8.59 4.98
N VAL A 149 -16.65 9.79 4.65
CA VAL A 149 -18.02 10.22 4.93
C VAL A 149 -18.82 10.16 3.64
N SER A 150 -20.05 9.66 3.71
CA SER A 150 -20.99 9.66 2.59
C SER A 150 -22.40 9.98 3.08
N LEU A 151 -23.14 10.74 2.30
CA LEU A 151 -24.57 11.03 2.54
C LEU A 151 -25.47 9.83 2.20
N LEU A 152 -24.94 8.82 1.53
CA LEU A 152 -25.68 7.63 1.13
C LEU A 152 -25.83 6.65 2.29
N ASP A 153 -26.96 5.93 2.30
CA ASP A 153 -27.10 4.73 3.12
C ASP A 153 -26.20 3.60 2.60
N GLU A 154 -25.96 2.59 3.44
CA GLU A 154 -25.02 1.51 3.09
C GLU A 154 -25.47 0.74 1.84
N ARG A 155 -26.78 0.57 1.66
CA ARG A 155 -27.35 -0.12 0.50
C ARG A 155 -27.04 0.62 -0.80
N SER A 156 -27.19 1.95 -0.81
CA SER A 156 -26.89 2.78 -1.96
C SER A 156 -25.38 2.89 -2.19
N LEU A 157 -24.60 2.97 -1.11
CA LEU A 157 -23.15 2.99 -1.17
C LEU A 157 -22.59 1.71 -1.81
N ARG A 158 -23.05 0.52 -1.40
CA ARG A 158 -22.67 -0.77 -2.04
C ARG A 158 -22.95 -0.82 -3.56
N LYS A 159 -23.94 -0.06 -4.03
CA LYS A 159 -24.28 0.03 -5.45
C LYS A 159 -23.46 1.06 -6.20
N ARG A 160 -22.84 2.02 -5.52
CA ARG A 160 -22.19 3.20 -6.14
C ARG A 160 -20.70 3.34 -5.82
N LEU A 161 -20.20 2.68 -4.79
CA LEU A 161 -18.78 2.58 -4.51
C LEU A 161 -18.12 1.73 -5.60
N ARG A 162 -17.11 2.31 -6.23
CA ARG A 162 -16.30 1.71 -7.27
C ARG A 162 -14.86 1.69 -6.86
N ALA A 163 -14.15 0.69 -7.33
CA ALA A 163 -12.70 0.63 -7.25
C ALA A 163 -12.07 0.28 -8.59
N ALA A 164 -10.88 0.82 -8.82
CA ALA A 164 -10.01 0.49 -9.95
C ALA A 164 -8.57 0.28 -9.44
N SER A 165 -7.77 -0.48 -10.18
CA SER A 165 -6.35 -0.68 -9.90
C SER A 165 -5.57 -0.86 -11.21
N MET A 166 -4.24 -0.99 -11.12
CA MET A 166 -3.37 -1.20 -12.28
C MET A 166 -3.44 -2.62 -12.86
N SER A 167 -4.08 -3.57 -12.17
CA SER A 167 -4.35 -4.91 -12.69
C SER A 167 -5.84 -5.23 -12.59
N GLU A 168 -6.29 -6.25 -13.31
CA GLU A 168 -7.65 -6.73 -13.14
C GLU A 168 -7.79 -7.49 -11.82
N GLY A 169 -9.00 -7.51 -11.27
CA GLY A 169 -9.29 -8.24 -10.06
C GLY A 169 -10.74 -8.11 -9.65
N VAL A 170 -11.06 -8.72 -8.51
CA VAL A 170 -12.40 -8.66 -7.93
C VAL A 170 -12.27 -8.17 -6.50
N ILE A 171 -13.20 -7.32 -6.08
CA ILE A 171 -13.39 -6.99 -4.67
C ILE A 171 -14.65 -7.71 -4.21
N THR A 172 -14.50 -8.65 -3.29
CA THR A 172 -15.63 -9.39 -2.72
C THR A 172 -16.27 -8.59 -1.60
N GLY A 173 -17.57 -8.80 -1.40
CA GLY A 173 -18.33 -8.10 -0.36
C GLY A 173 -18.95 -6.79 -0.84
N ASN A 174 -18.40 -5.66 -0.41
CA ASN A 174 -19.13 -4.40 -0.32
C ASN A 174 -18.84 -3.38 -1.42
N VAL A 175 -17.87 -3.68 -2.28
CA VAL A 175 -17.35 -2.76 -3.30
C VAL A 175 -17.50 -3.41 -4.68
N ARG A 176 -17.84 -2.61 -5.70
CA ARG A 176 -17.83 -3.07 -7.09
C ARG A 176 -16.54 -2.66 -7.78
N THR A 177 -15.98 -3.54 -8.60
CA THR A 177 -14.82 -3.24 -9.45
C THR A 177 -15.27 -2.60 -10.77
N ASP A 178 -14.69 -1.47 -11.13
CA ASP A 178 -14.79 -0.95 -12.50
C ASP A 178 -13.92 -1.84 -13.40
N VAL A 179 -14.47 -2.26 -14.54
CA VAL A 179 -13.72 -2.97 -15.58
C VAL A 179 -13.16 -1.92 -16.53
N GLY A 180 -11.88 -1.60 -16.39
CA GLY A 180 -11.19 -0.62 -17.24
C GLY A 180 -9.93 -0.09 -16.57
N ALA A 181 -8.81 -0.13 -17.31
CA ALA A 181 -7.52 0.36 -16.86
C ALA A 181 -7.59 1.82 -16.41
N LEU A 182 -6.88 2.13 -15.33
CA LEU A 182 -6.51 3.50 -14.95
C LEU A 182 -5.77 4.22 -16.08
#